data_AF-A0A7L4QR89-F1
#
_entry.id   AF-A0A7L4QR89-F1
#
_cell.length_a   1.000
_cell.length_b   1.000
_cell.length_c   1.000
_cell.angle_alpha   90.00
_cell.angle_beta   90.00
_cell.angle_gamma   90.00
#
_symmetry.space_group_name_H-M   'P 1'
#
loop_
_entity.id
_entity.type
_entity.pdbx_description
1 polymer ?
#
loop_
_entity_poly.entity_id
_entity_poly.type
_entity_poly.pdbx_seq_one_letter_code
_entity_poly.pdbx_strand_id
1 'polypeptide(L)'
;MAIRVSFTTDPEMMDLIDKFAKEHGVDRNRAILELIDSGFSHVTGGHPVTLNHKRSFEEYQEILAGLAEMKNSLKNLAEEVQLIHHIVDVEWAREMRPVPFQTKRWWEFWKIP
;
A
#
# COMPACT_ATOMS: atom_id res chain seq x y z
N MET A 1 14.30 -7.65 -11.79
CA MET A 1 15.05 -7.75 -13.07
C MET A 1 14.64 -6.58 -13.94
N ALA A 2 15.59 -5.83 -14.52
CA ALA A 2 15.28 -4.72 -15.42
C ALA A 2 15.42 -5.20 -16.87
N ILE A 3 14.33 -5.17 -17.64
CA ILE A 3 14.34 -5.49 -19.07
C ILE A 3 14.50 -4.17 -19.83
N ARG A 4 15.56 -4.06 -20.63
CA ARG A 4 15.77 -2.92 -21.53
C ARG A 4 15.35 -3.33 -22.94
N VAL A 5 14.39 -2.62 -23.50
CA VAL A 5 13.95 -2.81 -24.89
C VAL A 5 14.36 -1.58 -25.68
N SER A 6 14.98 -1.80 -26.84
CA SER A 6 15.33 -0.76 -27.80
C SER A 6 14.87 -1.22 -29.18
N PHE A 7 14.13 -0.36 -29.86
CA PHE A 7 13.63 -0.62 -31.21
C PHE A 7 13.71 0.67 -32.02
N THR A 8 13.84 0.51 -33.33
CA THR A 8 13.81 1.62 -34.29
C THR A 8 12.43 1.68 -34.92
N THR A 9 11.88 2.88 -35.02
CA THR A 9 10.58 3.13 -35.68
C THR A 9 10.69 4.24 -36.68
N ASP A 10 9.78 4.24 -37.63
CA ASP A 10 9.64 5.32 -38.58
C ASP A 10 9.26 6.63 -37.87
N PRO A 11 9.71 7.80 -38.36
CA PRO A 11 9.41 9.09 -37.76
C PRO A 11 7.90 9.37 -37.63
N GLU A 12 7.11 8.95 -38.62
CA GLU A 12 5.65 9.11 -38.60
C GLU A 12 5.00 8.33 -37.45
N MET A 13 5.54 7.16 -37.12
CA MET A 13 5.05 6.33 -36.01
C MET A 13 5.42 6.94 -34.65
N MET A 14 6.58 7.59 -34.54
CA MET A 14 6.95 8.36 -33.36
C MET A 14 6.02 9.54 -33.11
N ASP A 15 5.61 10.24 -34.17
CA ASP A 15 4.66 11.35 -34.06
C ASP A 15 3.27 10.88 -33.57
N LEU A 16 2.83 9.69 -33.97
CA LEU A 16 1.58 9.09 -33.50
C LEU A 16 1.67 8.71 -32.01
N ILE A 17 2.80 8.14 -31.59
CA ILE A 17 3.05 7.83 -30.17
C ILE A 17 3.07 9.12 -29.34
N ASP A 18 3.67 10.19 -29.85
CA ASP A 18 3.70 11.48 -29.17
C ASP A 18 2.33 12.13 -29.04
N LYS A 19 1.47 11.99 -30.06
CA LYS A 19 0.07 12.45 -29.99
C LYS A 19 -0.69 11.66 -28.92
N PHE A 20 -0.58 10.34 -28.93
CA PHE A 20 -1.21 9.48 -27.93
C PHE A 20 -0.74 9.82 -26.51
N ALA A 21 0.57 10.00 -26.33
CA ALA A 21 1.17 10.38 -25.05
C ALA A 21 0.62 11.71 -24.52
N LYS A 22 0.48 12.72 -25.40
CA LYS A 22 -0.12 14.02 -25.07
C LYS A 22 -1.59 13.92 -24.70
N GLU A 23 -2.37 13.15 -25.46
CA GLU A 23 -3.81 12.95 -25.19
C GLU A 23 -4.07 12.28 -23.83
N HIS A 24 -3.19 11.36 -23.44
CA HIS A 24 -3.32 10.60 -22.18
C HIS A 24 -2.51 11.20 -21.03
N GLY A 25 -1.75 12.28 -21.26
CA GLY A 25 -0.94 12.94 -20.23
C GLY A 25 0.20 12.08 -19.67
N VAL A 26 0.74 11.15 -20.46
CA VAL A 26 1.77 10.19 -20.03
C VAL A 26 3.10 10.43 -20.74
N ASP A 27 4.20 9.96 -20.15
CA ASP A 27 5.52 9.99 -20.79
C ASP A 27 5.55 9.09 -22.04
N ARG A 28 6.40 9.43 -23.02
CA ARG A 28 6.55 8.68 -24.26
C ARG A 28 6.88 7.20 -24.03
N ASN A 29 7.79 6.89 -23.10
CA ASN A 29 8.15 5.50 -22.80
C ASN A 29 6.96 4.74 -22.19
N ARG A 30 6.14 5.44 -21.41
CA ARG A 30 4.93 4.87 -20.81
C ARG A 30 3.86 4.60 -21.87
N ALA A 31 3.64 5.54 -22.79
CA ALA A 31 2.75 5.39 -23.93
C ALA A 31 3.13 4.17 -24.79
N ILE A 32 4.42 3.98 -25.09
CA ILE A 32 4.91 2.83 -25.85
C ILE A 32 4.54 1.50 -25.16
N LEU A 33 4.75 1.40 -23.85
CA LEU A 33 4.44 0.18 -23.11
C LEU A 33 2.93 -0.11 -23.10
N GLU A 34 2.08 0.91 -22.98
CA GLU A 34 0.63 0.77 -23.01
C GLU A 34 0.09 0.37 -24.39
N LEU A 35 0.71 0.88 -25.46
CA LEU A 35 0.40 0.48 -26.83
C LEU A 35 0.80 -0.98 -27.11
N ILE A 36 1.94 -1.43 -26.58
CA ILE A 36 2.38 -2.84 -26.69
C ILE A 36 1.44 -3.76 -25.91
N ASP A 37 1.07 -3.39 -24.69
CA ASP A 37 0.20 -4.20 -23.83
C ASP A 37 -1.23 -4.30 -24.39
N SER A 38 -1.77 -3.20 -24.91
CA SER A 38 -3.06 -3.20 -25.62
C SER A 38 -3.02 -4.02 -26.91
N GLY A 39 -1.93 -3.94 -27.68
CA GLY A 39 -1.72 -4.79 -28.85
C GLY A 39 -1.65 -6.28 -28.49
N PHE A 40 -0.93 -6.64 -27.43
CA PHE A 40 -0.84 -8.02 -26.95
C PHE A 40 -2.20 -8.54 -26.45
N SER A 41 -2.93 -7.72 -25.71
CA SER A 41 -4.28 -8.05 -25.22
C SER A 41 -5.26 -8.25 -26.37
N HIS A 42 -5.19 -7.44 -27.41
CA HIS A 42 -6.02 -7.56 -28.61
C HIS A 42 -5.74 -8.85 -29.41
N VAL A 43 -4.48 -9.27 -29.49
CA VAL A 43 -4.09 -10.50 -30.20
C VAL A 43 -4.48 -11.76 -29.41
N THR A 44 -4.43 -11.71 -28.08
CA THR A 44 -4.65 -12.88 -27.22
C THR A 44 -6.10 -13.07 -26.77
N GLY A 45 -6.92 -12.01 -26.73
CA GLY A 45 -8.33 -12.09 -26.37
C GLY A 45 -9.14 -11.14 -27.23
N GLY A 46 -9.84 -11.65 -28.25
CA GLY A 46 -10.50 -10.85 -29.28
C GLY A 46 -11.70 -9.99 -28.86
N HIS A 47 -11.64 -9.27 -27.74
CA HIS A 47 -12.66 -8.35 -27.19
C HIS A 47 -11.99 -7.06 -26.64
N PRO A 48 -12.73 -5.94 -26.47
CA PRO A 48 -12.17 -4.60 -26.65
C PRO A 48 -11.21 -4.19 -25.53
N VAL A 49 -10.23 -3.39 -25.95
CA VAL A 49 -9.13 -2.84 -25.16
C VAL A 49 -9.67 -2.07 -23.95
N THR A 50 -9.65 -2.69 -22.77
CA THR A 50 -9.73 -1.99 -21.48
C THR A 50 -8.32 -1.64 -21.03
N LEU A 51 -7.79 -0.53 -21.55
CA LEU A 51 -6.62 0.12 -20.98
C LEU A 51 -6.92 0.43 -19.51
N ASN A 52 -5.94 0.20 -18.63
CA ASN A 52 -5.90 0.52 -17.19
C ASN A 52 -6.50 -0.41 -16.12
N HIS A 53 -7.16 -1.53 -16.42
CA HIS A 53 -7.80 -2.29 -15.32
C HIS A 53 -6.92 -3.37 -14.64
N LYS A 54 -5.91 -3.95 -15.30
CA LYS A 54 -5.12 -5.04 -14.70
C LYS A 54 -4.01 -4.55 -13.75
N ARG A 55 -3.32 -3.44 -14.09
CA ARG A 55 -2.25 -2.89 -13.24
C ARG A 55 -2.77 -2.27 -11.94
N SER A 56 -3.92 -1.58 -12.01
CA SER A 56 -4.59 -1.04 -10.83
C SER A 56 -5.09 -2.15 -9.88
N PHE A 57 -5.44 -3.32 -10.41
CA PHE A 57 -5.91 -4.44 -9.59
C PHE A 57 -4.77 -5.11 -8.81
N GLU A 58 -3.60 -5.32 -9.43
CA GLU A 58 -2.43 -5.88 -8.73
C GLU A 58 -1.90 -4.93 -7.65
N GLU A 59 -1.75 -3.64 -7.98
CA GLU A 59 -1.35 -2.60 -7.00
C GLU A 59 -2.38 -2.49 -5.86
N TYR A 60 -3.68 -2.63 -6.16
CA TYR A 60 -4.72 -2.64 -5.14
C TYR A 60 -4.66 -3.87 -4.22
N GLN A 61 -4.40 -5.06 -4.76
CA GLN A 61 -4.22 -6.27 -3.96
C GLN A 61 -2.98 -6.18 -3.06
N GLU A 62 -1.89 -5.60 -3.55
CA GLU A 62 -0.67 -5.38 -2.76
C GLU A 62 -0.91 -4.38 -1.61
N ILE A 63 -1.66 -3.30 -1.87
CA ILE A 63 -2.08 -2.34 -0.83
C ILE A 63 -2.99 -3.00 0.21
N LEU A 64 -3.96 -3.83 -0.21
CA LEU A 64 -4.82 -4.56 0.72
C LEU A 64 -4.05 -5.54 1.59
N ALA A 65 -3.08 -6.24 1.02
CA ALA A 65 -2.19 -7.14 1.76
C ALA A 65 -1.36 -6.35 2.79
N GLY A 66 -0.76 -5.23 2.39
CA GLY A 66 -0.01 -4.36 3.30
C GLY A 66 -0.86 -3.76 4.42
N LEU A 67 -2.11 -3.38 4.14
CA LEU A 67 -3.06 -2.93 5.16
C LEU A 67 -3.45 -4.03 6.15
N ALA A 68 -3.63 -5.27 5.67
CA ALA A 68 -3.93 -6.41 6.52
C ALA A 68 -2.76 -6.74 7.46
N GLU A 69 -1.53 -6.70 6.95
CA GLU A 69 -0.32 -6.87 7.75
C GLU A 69 -0.17 -5.77 8.80
N MET A 70 -0.37 -4.51 8.42
CA MET A 70 -0.32 -3.37 9.34
C MET A 70 -1.37 -3.48 10.45
N LYS A 71 -2.59 -3.91 10.12
CA LYS A 71 -3.65 -4.17 11.09
C LYS A 71 -3.25 -5.26 12.09
N ASN A 72 -2.62 -6.34 11.62
CA ASN A 72 -2.14 -7.40 12.51
C ASN A 72 -1.02 -6.89 13.43
N SER A 73 -0.06 -6.14 12.90
CA SER A 73 1.01 -5.53 13.72
C SER A 73 0.46 -4.59 14.79
N LEU A 74 -0.54 -3.77 14.46
CA LEU A 74 -1.24 -2.90 15.43
C LEU A 74 -1.98 -3.68 16.50
N LYS A 75 -2.62 -4.80 16.12
CA LYS A 75 -3.30 -5.68 17.08
C LYS A 75 -2.31 -6.32 18.05
N ASN A 76 -1.19 -6.83 17.54
CA ASN A 76 -0.13 -7.41 18.37
C ASN A 76 0.46 -6.36 19.34
N LEU A 77 0.68 -5.14 18.86
CA LEU A 77 1.14 -4.03 19.71
C LEU A 77 0.12 -3.70 20.82
N ALA A 78 -1.18 -3.70 20.50
CA ALA A 78 -2.22 -3.48 21.50
C ALA A 78 -2.26 -4.60 22.57
N GLU A 79 -2.07 -5.85 22.16
CA GLU A 79 -1.97 -7.00 23.08
C GLU A 79 -0.72 -6.90 23.97
N GLU A 80 0.44 -6.55 23.42
CA GLU A 80 1.67 -6.31 24.19
C GLU A 80 1.50 -5.16 25.20
N VAL A 81 0.87 -4.05 24.79
CA VAL A 81 0.57 -2.94 25.70
C VAL A 81 -0.37 -3.37 26.82
N GLN A 82 -1.39 -4.19 26.54
CA GLN A 82 -2.25 -4.76 27.59
C GLN A 82 -1.48 -5.65 28.56
N LEU A 83 -0.55 -6.47 28.07
CA LEU A 83 0.31 -7.31 28.90
C LEU A 83 1.23 -6.45 29.77
N ILE A 84 1.86 -5.42 29.21
CA ILE A 84 2.69 -4.47 29.97
C ILE A 84 1.86 -3.78 31.06
N HIS A 85 0.66 -3.31 30.74
CA HIS A 85 -0.26 -2.74 31.74
C HIS A 85 -0.55 -3.74 32.86
N HIS A 86 -0.82 -5.01 32.53
CA HIS A 86 -1.10 -6.03 33.52
C HIS A 86 0.12 -6.32 34.41
N ILE A 87 1.31 -6.42 33.83
CA ILE A 87 2.56 -6.66 34.57
C ILE A 87 2.83 -5.50 35.53
N VAL A 88 2.71 -4.26 35.03
CA VAL A 88 2.89 -3.06 35.85
C VAL A 88 1.86 -3.02 36.99
N ASP A 89 0.59 -3.38 36.73
CA ASP A 89 -0.45 -3.48 37.77
C ASP A 89 -0.08 -4.50 38.86
N VAL A 90 0.43 -5.67 38.47
CA VAL A 90 0.80 -6.76 39.39
C VAL A 90 2.06 -6.40 40.19
N GLU A 91 3.08 -5.85 39.54
CA GLU A 91 4.30 -5.38 40.20
C GLU A 91 4.00 -4.24 41.17
N TRP A 92 3.16 -3.28 40.76
CA TRP A 92 2.70 -2.20 41.61
C TRP A 92 1.95 -2.69 42.85
N ALA A 93 1.02 -3.63 42.68
CA ALA A 93 0.29 -4.25 43.79
C ALA A 93 1.20 -5.04 44.74
N ARG A 94 2.33 -5.56 44.24
CA ARG A 94 3.32 -6.29 45.02
C ARG A 94 4.29 -5.37 45.78
N GLU A 95 4.66 -4.23 45.19
CA GLU A 95 5.59 -3.27 45.79
C GLU A 95 4.90 -2.29 46.75
N MET A 96 3.69 -1.84 46.45
CA MET A 96 2.91 -0.95 47.33
C MET A 96 1.98 -1.75 48.25
N ARG A 97 2.40 -1.93 49.51
CA ARG A 97 1.41 -2.09 50.59
C ARG A 97 0.46 -0.88 50.58
N PRO A 98 -0.84 -1.06 50.88
CA PRO A 98 -1.90 -0.19 50.38
C PRO A 98 -1.70 1.24 50.90
N VAL A 99 -1.27 2.15 50.01
CA VAL A 99 -1.32 3.59 50.28
C VAL A 99 -2.70 4.07 49.84
N PRO A 100 -3.61 4.43 50.77
CA PRO A 100 -5.06 4.57 50.48
C PRO A 100 -5.47 5.73 49.56
N PHE A 101 -4.51 6.52 49.04
CA PHE A 101 -4.79 7.85 48.48
C PHE A 101 -4.40 8.03 47.02
N GLN A 102 -3.79 7.03 46.37
CA GLN A 102 -3.56 7.08 44.92
C GLN A 102 -4.72 6.45 44.16
N THR A 103 -5.71 7.27 43.83
CA THR A 103 -6.87 6.88 43.02
C THR A 103 -6.62 6.91 41.51
N LYS A 104 -5.51 7.52 41.04
CA LYS A 104 -5.16 7.60 39.62
C LYS A 104 -3.89 6.82 39.31
N ARG A 105 -3.99 5.88 38.38
CA ARG A 105 -2.86 5.12 37.83
C ARG A 105 -2.03 6.04 36.93
N TRP A 106 -0.70 6.06 37.10
CA TRP A 106 0.19 6.99 36.37
C TRP A 106 0.24 6.77 34.86
N TRP A 107 -0.10 5.57 34.40
CA TRP A 107 -0.24 5.22 32.98
C TRP A 107 -1.63 5.52 32.39
N GLU A 108 -2.58 6.03 33.18
CA GLU A 108 -3.90 6.49 32.68
C GLU A 108 -3.90 7.96 32.26
N PHE A 109 -2.74 8.53 31.92
CA PHE A 109 -2.58 9.95 31.58
C PHE A 109 -3.39 10.40 30.35
N TRP A 110 -3.79 9.47 29.49
CA TRP A 110 -4.62 9.74 28.30
C TRP A 110 -6.12 9.67 28.57
N LYS A 111 -6.57 9.16 29.73
CA LYS A 111 -7.99 9.18 30.08
C LYS A 111 -8.32 10.59 30.55
N ILE A 112 -8.93 11.38 29.66
CA ILE A 112 -9.53 12.68 30.01
C ILE A 112 -10.62 12.42 31.06
N PRO A 113 -10.71 13.24 32.14
CA PRO A 113 -11.66 13.05 33.23
C PRO A 113 -13.13 13.03 32.79
#